data_AF-A0A1I6CUZ8-F1
#
_entry.id   AF-A0A1I6CUZ8-F1
#
_cell.length_a   1.000
_cell.length_b   1.000
_cell.length_c   1.000
_cell.angle_alpha   90.00
_cell.angle_beta   90.00
_cell.angle_gamma   90.00
#
_symmetry.space_group_name_H-M   'P 1'
#
loop_
_entity.id
_entity.type
_entity.pdbx_description
1 polymer ?
#
loop_
_entity_poly.entity_id
_entity_poly.type
_entity_poly.pdbx_seq_one_letter_code
_entity_poly.pdbx_strand_id
1 'polypeptide(L)'
;MFNGREPLLKTRAALQKKLALLQEFCLMTTLQQQALAGDDMQKFNELIEARQKIIDIVDGLDKEIIIREQAYLANARQAVFHNAAAEKLVRDMQRLKQNIQDCLLQVQEINRQVMQELEEKHHALVKSMGKLRTARQADNLYRKKARQMRAYFIDKKK
;
A
#
# COMPACT_ATOMS: atom_id res chain seq x y z
N MET A 1 28.54 -23.66 -27.62
CA MET A 1 29.13 -22.74 -26.62
C MET A 1 27.99 -22.15 -25.81
N PHE A 2 27.83 -22.53 -24.55
CA PHE A 2 26.84 -21.91 -23.66
C PHE A 2 27.32 -20.51 -23.28
N ASN A 3 26.63 -19.47 -23.75
CA ASN A 3 26.90 -18.09 -23.34
C ASN A 3 26.39 -17.88 -21.91
N GLY A 4 27.22 -18.20 -20.91
CA GLY A 4 26.90 -18.03 -19.48
C GLY A 4 26.55 -16.59 -19.04
N ARG A 5 26.62 -15.61 -19.96
CA ARG A 5 26.24 -14.21 -19.74
C ARG A 5 24.75 -13.92 -19.96
N GLU A 6 24.08 -14.70 -20.80
CA GLU A 6 22.66 -14.50 -21.11
C GLU A 6 21.74 -14.55 -19.88
N PRO A 7 21.87 -15.52 -18.93
CA PRO A 7 21.04 -15.53 -17.73
C PRO A 7 21.26 -14.29 -16.85
N LEU A 8 22.51 -13.83 -16.70
CA LEU A 8 22.82 -12.63 -15.90
C LEU A 8 22.21 -11.35 -16.49
N LEU A 9 22.25 -11.19 -17.82
CA LEU A 9 21.64 -10.05 -18.50
C LEU A 9 20.12 -10.05 -18.33
N LYS A 10 19.48 -11.22 -18.44
CA LYS A 10 18.04 -11.40 -18.20
C LYS A 10 17.66 -11.13 -16.74
N THR A 11 18.48 -11.52 -15.77
CA THR A 11 18.25 -11.21 -14.35
C THR A 11 18.40 -9.71 -14.09
N ARG A 12 19.42 -9.05 -14.67
CA ARG A 12 19.58 -7.60 -14.56
C ARG A 12 18.36 -6.85 -15.13
N ALA A 13 17.86 -7.26 -16.30
CA ALA A 13 16.67 -6.64 -16.89
C ALA A 13 15.43 -6.81 -15.99
N ALA A 14 15.25 -7.98 -15.39
CA ALA A 14 14.18 -8.22 -14.43
C ALA A 14 14.31 -7.35 -13.17
N LEU A 15 15.52 -7.19 -12.62
CA LEU A 15 15.77 -6.29 -11.49
C LEU A 15 15.50 -4.82 -11.83
N GLN A 16 15.86 -4.36 -13.04
CA GLN A 16 15.54 -3.00 -13.48
C GLN A 16 14.03 -2.79 -13.60
N LYS A 17 13.31 -3.75 -14.17
CA LYS A 17 11.84 -3.70 -14.24
C LYS A 17 11.22 -3.70 -12.85
N LYS A 18 11.71 -4.53 -11.93
CA LYS A 18 11.26 -4.55 -10.53
C LYS A 18 11.49 -3.19 -9.85
N LEU A 19 12.66 -2.58 -10.03
CA LEU A 19 12.96 -1.27 -9.48
C LEU A 19 11.99 -0.19 -9.99
N ALA A 20 11.74 -0.15 -11.30
CA ALA A 20 10.81 0.81 -11.89
C ALA A 20 9.37 0.66 -11.34
N LEU A 21 8.89 -0.59 -11.22
CA LEU A 21 7.59 -0.89 -10.64
C LEU A 21 7.50 -0.48 -9.15
N LEU A 22 8.57 -0.68 -8.39
CA LEU A 22 8.60 -0.26 -6.98
C LEU A 22 8.67 1.26 -6.82
N GLN A 23 9.32 1.96 -7.74
CA GLN A 23 9.28 3.43 -7.77
C GLN A 23 7.87 3.95 -8.07
N GLU A 24 7.17 3.31 -9.01
CA GLU A 24 5.76 3.59 -9.29
C GLU A 24 4.87 3.28 -8.07
N PHE A 25 5.10 2.14 -7.41
CA PHE A 25 4.42 1.79 -6.17
C PHE A 25 4.63 2.84 -5.06
N CYS A 26 5.85 3.35 -4.94
CA CYS A 26 6.19 4.42 -4.00
C CYS A 26 5.40 5.69 -4.31
N LEU A 27 5.39 6.12 -5.58
CA LEU A 27 4.58 7.26 -6.02
C LEU A 27 3.10 7.07 -5.72
N MET A 28 2.53 5.89 -6.02
CA MET A 28 1.13 5.59 -5.71
C MET A 28 0.85 5.63 -4.21
N THR A 29 1.79 5.18 -3.38
CA THR A 29 1.66 5.23 -1.92
C THR A 29 1.64 6.68 -1.41
N THR A 30 2.48 7.57 -1.97
CA THR A 30 2.43 9.01 -1.68
C THR A 30 1.12 9.65 -2.16
N LEU A 31 0.64 9.30 -3.36
CA LEU A 31 -0.64 9.79 -3.88
C LEU A 31 -1.81 9.31 -3.02
N GLN A 32 -1.70 8.12 -2.44
CA GLN A 32 -2.73 7.57 -1.55
C GLN A 32 -2.78 8.35 -0.24
N GLN A 33 -1.64 8.74 0.32
CA GLN A 33 -1.59 9.66 1.47
C GLN A 33 -2.27 11.00 1.14
N GLN A 34 -1.98 11.57 -0.03
CA GLN A 34 -2.61 12.83 -0.47
C GLN A 34 -4.13 12.69 -0.66
N ALA A 35 -4.58 11.59 -1.27
CA ALA A 35 -6.00 11.30 -1.44
C ALA A 35 -6.70 11.15 -0.08
N LEU A 36 -6.05 10.46 0.87
CA LEU A 36 -6.55 10.33 2.23
C LEU A 36 -6.65 11.71 2.90
N ALA A 37 -5.62 12.54 2.85
CA ALA A 37 -5.63 13.88 3.41
C ALA A 37 -6.72 14.78 2.79
N GLY A 38 -6.99 14.63 1.49
CA GLY A 38 -8.01 15.37 0.76
C GLY A 38 -9.43 14.80 0.82
N ASP A 39 -9.68 13.76 1.64
CA ASP A 39 -10.96 13.05 1.73
C ASP A 39 -11.49 12.47 0.39
N ASP A 40 -10.59 12.28 -0.59
CA ASP A 40 -10.90 11.69 -1.89
C ASP A 40 -10.86 10.16 -1.81
N MET A 41 -11.90 9.58 -1.21
CA MET A 41 -12.00 8.14 -0.98
C MET A 41 -12.15 7.33 -2.28
N GLN A 42 -12.65 7.94 -3.36
CA GLN A 42 -12.71 7.27 -4.66
C GLN A 42 -11.29 7.05 -5.19
N LYS A 43 -10.50 8.11 -5.29
CA LYS A 43 -9.10 8.03 -5.72
C LYS A 43 -8.27 7.14 -4.80
N PHE A 44 -8.52 7.18 -3.49
CA PHE A 44 -7.85 6.31 -2.52
C PHE A 44 -8.08 4.82 -2.84
N ASN A 45 -9.32 4.43 -3.16
CA ASN A 45 -9.65 3.05 -3.53
C ASN A 45 -9.05 2.65 -4.89
N GLU A 46 -9.12 3.53 -5.89
CA GLU A 46 -8.48 3.30 -7.20
C GLU A 46 -6.97 3.04 -7.06
N LEU A 47 -6.30 3.80 -6.18
CA LEU A 47 -4.87 3.62 -5.89
C LEU A 47 -4.57 2.29 -5.19
N ILE A 48 -5.45 1.79 -4.31
CA ILE A 48 -5.29 0.46 -3.70
C ILE A 48 -5.30 -0.62 -4.78
N GLU A 49 -6.26 -0.57 -5.70
CA GLU A 49 -6.37 -1.56 -6.78
C GLU A 49 -5.15 -1.49 -7.72
N ALA A 50 -4.70 -0.29 -8.07
CA ALA A 50 -3.51 -0.11 -8.90
C ALA A 50 -2.25 -0.67 -8.23
N ARG A 51 -2.09 -0.44 -6.92
CA ARG A 51 -0.98 -0.99 -6.13
C ARG A 51 -1.00 -2.52 -6.08
N GLN A 52 -2.19 -3.13 -5.95
CA GLN A 52 -2.30 -4.59 -5.96
C GLN A 52 -1.79 -5.18 -7.28
N LYS A 53 -2.12 -4.56 -8.43
CA LYS A 53 -1.62 -5.01 -9.73
C LYS A 53 -0.09 -4.95 -9.81
N ILE A 54 0.53 -3.93 -9.22
CA ILE A 54 2.00 -3.85 -9.15
C ILE A 54 2.58 -4.97 -8.30
N ILE A 55 1.98 -5.26 -7.13
CA ILE A 55 2.40 -6.37 -6.26
C ILE A 55 2.37 -7.68 -7.03
N ASP A 56 1.28 -7.97 -7.74
CA ASP A 56 1.14 -9.22 -8.50
C ASP A 56 2.24 -9.36 -9.57
N ILE A 57 2.60 -8.26 -10.25
CA ILE A 57 3.68 -8.24 -11.25
C ILE A 57 5.05 -8.44 -10.58
N VAL A 58 5.29 -7.78 -9.44
CA VAL A 58 6.56 -7.89 -8.69
C VAL A 58 6.74 -9.31 -8.17
N ASP A 59 5.70 -9.96 -7.65
CA ASP A 59 5.73 -11.35 -7.21
C ASP A 59 6.09 -12.31 -8.34
N GLY A 60 5.58 -12.05 -9.55
CA GLY A 60 5.97 -12.77 -10.76
C GLY A 60 7.46 -12.59 -11.07
N LEU A 61 7.96 -11.35 -11.02
CA LEU A 61 9.37 -11.04 -11.26
C LEU A 61 10.29 -11.67 -10.23
N ASP A 62 9.88 -11.74 -8.96
CA ASP A 62 10.70 -12.36 -7.91
C ASP A 62 10.88 -13.85 -8.12
N LYS A 63 9.81 -14.55 -8.52
CA LYS A 63 9.90 -15.96 -8.92
C LYS A 63 10.86 -16.14 -10.09
N GLU A 64 10.76 -15.29 -11.13
CA GLU A 64 11.66 -15.35 -12.28
C GLU A 64 13.12 -15.09 -11.91
N ILE A 65 13.39 -14.09 -11.07
CA ILE A 65 14.74 -13.74 -10.60
C ILE A 65 15.34 -14.91 -9.83
N ILE A 66 14.61 -15.49 -8.89
CA ILE A 66 15.06 -16.63 -8.08
C ILE A 66 15.44 -17.82 -8.98
N ILE A 67 14.56 -18.19 -9.92
CA ILE A 67 14.81 -19.31 -10.84
C ILE A 67 16.08 -19.05 -11.66
N ARG A 68 16.26 -17.84 -12.18
CA ARG A 68 17.42 -17.48 -13.02
C ARG A 68 18.71 -17.42 -12.23
N GLU A 69 18.68 -16.91 -11.00
CA GLU A 69 19.85 -16.88 -10.11
C GLU A 69 20.28 -18.30 -9.70
N GLN A 70 19.33 -19.18 -9.39
CA GLN A 70 19.62 -20.58 -9.09
C GLN A 70 20.24 -21.31 -10.30
N ALA A 71 19.67 -21.13 -11.50
CA ALA A 71 20.20 -21.70 -12.73
C ALA A 71 21.62 -21.19 -13.02
N TYR A 72 21.88 -19.90 -12.80
CA TYR A 72 23.22 -19.35 -12.93
C TYR A 72 24.20 -19.96 -11.93
N LEU A 73 23.83 -20.06 -10.65
CA LEU A 73 24.70 -20.64 -9.62
C LEU A 73 25.03 -22.11 -9.87
N ALA A 74 24.06 -22.90 -10.35
CA ALA A 74 24.28 -24.29 -10.73
C ALA A 74 25.31 -24.41 -11.88
N ASN A 75 25.20 -23.55 -12.88
CA ASN A 75 26.11 -23.53 -14.03
C ASN A 75 27.48 -22.91 -13.71
N ALA A 76 27.52 -21.90 -12.84
CA ALA A 76 28.75 -21.20 -12.46
C ALA A 76 29.67 -22.07 -11.58
N ARG A 77 29.11 -22.97 -10.75
CA ARG A 77 29.90 -23.98 -10.01
C ARG A 77 30.69 -24.92 -10.92
N GLN A 78 30.30 -25.05 -12.18
CA GLN A 78 30.99 -25.88 -13.18
C GLN A 78 31.96 -25.08 -14.06
N ALA A 79 31.91 -23.75 -14.02
CA ALA A 79 32.62 -22.88 -14.96
C ALA A 79 33.40 -21.80 -14.20
N VAL A 80 34.67 -22.09 -13.89
CA VAL A 80 35.62 -21.11 -13.32
C VAL A 80 35.94 -20.09 -14.42
N PHE A 81 35.15 -19.02 -14.50
CA PHE A 81 35.43 -17.90 -15.40
C PHE A 81 35.66 -16.62 -14.59
N HIS A 82 36.94 -16.29 -14.38
CA HIS A 82 37.35 -14.93 -14.02
C HIS A 82 37.29 -14.05 -15.27
N ASN A 83 36.18 -13.33 -15.43
CA ASN A 83 36.00 -12.36 -16.50
C ASN A 83 35.53 -11.03 -15.92
N ALA A 84 36.33 -9.98 -16.07
CA ALA A 84 36.06 -8.63 -15.53
C ALA A 84 34.68 -8.07 -15.95
N ALA A 85 34.19 -8.44 -17.14
CA ALA A 85 32.85 -8.02 -17.59
C ALA A 85 31.72 -8.67 -16.79
N ALA A 86 31.89 -9.92 -16.34
CA ALA A 86 30.92 -10.61 -15.49
C ALA A 86 30.90 -10.01 -14.08
N GLU A 87 32.07 -9.67 -13.54
CA GLU A 87 32.17 -9.00 -12.23
C GLU A 87 31.51 -7.63 -12.22
N LYS A 88 31.67 -6.83 -13.28
CA LYS A 88 30.98 -5.54 -13.41
C LYS A 88 29.46 -5.74 -13.41
N LEU A 89 28.97 -6.74 -14.13
CA LEU A 89 27.54 -7.04 -14.21
C LEU A 89 26.96 -7.46 -12.85
N VAL A 90 27.70 -8.27 -12.08
CA VAL A 90 27.31 -8.67 -10.72
C VAL A 90 27.27 -7.45 -9.79
N ARG A 91 28.26 -6.55 -9.85
CA ARG A 91 28.26 -5.30 -9.08
C ARG A 91 27.07 -4.40 -9.42
N ASP A 92 26.74 -4.27 -10.71
CA ASP A 92 25.57 -3.50 -11.14
C ASP A 92 24.26 -4.12 -10.61
N MET A 93 24.15 -5.46 -10.61
CA MET A 93 22.99 -6.15 -10.03
C MET A 93 22.90 -5.97 -8.51
N GLN A 94 24.03 -5.98 -7.79
CA GLN A 94 24.05 -5.69 -6.35
C GLN A 94 23.57 -4.27 -6.04
N ARG A 95 23.99 -3.28 -6.85
CA ARG A 95 23.49 -1.90 -6.74
C ARG A 95 21.98 -1.81 -6.98
N LEU A 96 21.46 -2.53 -7.98
CA LEU A 96 20.02 -2.58 -8.23
C LEU A 96 19.27 -3.20 -7.03
N LYS A 97 19.80 -4.27 -6.44
CA LYS A 97 19.22 -4.90 -5.24
C LYS A 97 19.20 -3.94 -4.05
N GLN A 98 20.28 -3.16 -3.85
CA GLN A 98 20.32 -2.14 -2.81
C GLN A 98 19.25 -1.06 -3.05
N ASN A 99 19.17 -0.52 -4.28
CA ASN A 99 18.16 0.49 -4.61
C ASN A 99 16.73 -0.03 -4.40
N ILE A 100 16.48 -1.31 -4.72
CA ILE A 100 15.19 -1.97 -4.45
C ILE A 100 14.91 -1.99 -2.94
N GLN A 101 15.91 -2.36 -2.13
CA GLN A 101 15.77 -2.39 -0.68
C GLN A 101 15.48 -1.00 -0.10
N ASP A 102 16.20 0.02 -0.56
CA ASP A 102 15.99 1.40 -0.12
C ASP A 102 14.58 1.89 -0.48
N CYS A 103 14.10 1.56 -1.69
CA CYS A 103 12.74 1.86 -2.13
C CYS A 103 11.68 1.17 -1.25
N LEU A 104 11.91 -0.09 -0.85
CA LEU A 104 11.00 -0.82 0.03
C LEU A 104 10.92 -0.20 1.43
N LEU A 105 12.05 0.24 1.97
CA LEU A 105 12.09 0.95 3.27
C LEU A 105 11.31 2.27 3.21
N GLN A 106 11.45 3.03 2.14
CA GLN A 106 10.68 4.26 1.93
C GLN A 106 9.18 3.98 1.87
N VAL A 107 8.78 2.99 1.07
CA VAL A 107 7.38 2.55 0.96
C VAL A 107 6.82 2.11 2.31
N GLN A 108 7.58 1.38 3.10
CA GLN A 108 7.17 0.91 4.42
C GLN A 108 6.88 2.09 5.37
N GLU A 109 7.73 3.12 5.35
CA GLU A 109 7.54 4.31 6.19
C GLU A 109 6.30 5.11 5.77
N ILE A 110 6.10 5.33 4.47
CA ILE A 110 4.90 6.05 3.99
C ILE A 110 3.63 5.24 4.28
N ASN A 111 3.65 3.92 4.09
CA ASN A 111 2.53 3.06 4.44
C ASN A 111 2.17 3.14 5.93
N ARG A 112 3.17 3.19 6.80
CA ARG A 112 2.96 3.36 8.25
C ARG A 112 2.23 4.66 8.55
N GLN A 113 2.60 5.76 7.88
CA GLN A 113 1.94 7.06 8.03
C GLN A 113 0.50 7.02 7.51
N VAL A 114 0.25 6.44 6.33
CA VAL A 114 -1.09 6.27 5.77
C VAL A 114 -2.00 5.46 6.71
N MET A 115 -1.48 4.37 7.28
CA MET A 115 -2.25 3.55 8.22
C MET A 115 -2.61 4.33 9.49
N GLN A 116 -1.65 5.09 10.04
CA GLN A 116 -1.90 5.93 11.20
C GLN A 116 -2.96 7.00 10.93
N GLU A 117 -2.87 7.71 9.81
CA GLU A 117 -3.88 8.71 9.40
C GLU A 117 -5.27 8.08 9.23
N LEU A 118 -5.33 6.87 8.68
CA LEU A 118 -6.59 6.14 8.48
C LEU A 118 -7.22 5.74 9.82
N GLU A 119 -6.42 5.25 10.78
CA GLU A 119 -6.86 4.92 12.13
C GLU A 119 -7.38 6.15 12.88
N GLU A 120 -6.68 7.29 12.78
CA GLU A 120 -7.11 8.55 13.38
C GLU A 120 -8.47 9.01 12.82
N LYS A 121 -8.65 8.95 11.49
CA LYS A 121 -9.94 9.27 10.84
C LYS A 121 -11.04 8.30 11.25
N HIS A 122 -10.74 7.00 11.34
CA HIS A 122 -11.70 6.00 11.82
C HIS A 122 -12.15 6.29 13.26
N HIS A 123 -11.22 6.60 14.16
CA HIS A 123 -11.56 6.96 15.54
C HIS A 123 -12.41 8.23 15.63
N ALA A 124 -12.10 9.25 14.82
CA ALA A 124 -12.90 10.47 14.73
C ALA A 124 -14.34 10.18 14.27
N LEU A 125 -14.51 9.30 13.29
CA LEU A 125 -15.81 8.86 12.79
C LEU A 125 -16.62 8.10 13.86
N VAL A 126 -16.00 7.14 14.55
CA VAL A 126 -16.66 6.40 15.64
C VAL A 126 -17.13 7.34 16.74
N LYS A 127 -16.31 8.33 17.11
CA LYS A 127 -16.66 9.34 18.11
C LYS A 127 -17.83 10.23 17.65
N SER A 128 -17.85 10.64 16.39
CA SER A 128 -18.94 11.45 15.84
C SER A 128 -20.26 10.66 15.76
N MET A 129 -20.21 9.38 15.38
CA MET A 129 -21.37 8.47 15.44
C MET A 129 -21.92 8.31 16.86
N GLY A 130 -21.04 8.20 17.86
CA GLY A 130 -21.43 8.17 19.27
C GLY A 130 -22.22 9.42 19.68
N LYS A 131 -21.74 10.61 19.30
CA LYS A 131 -22.45 11.89 19.53
C LYS A 131 -23.79 11.95 18.80
N LEU A 132 -23.85 11.46 17.56
CA LEU A 132 -25.11 11.43 16.80
C LEU A 132 -26.14 10.53 17.48
N ARG A 133 -25.72 9.38 18.03
CA ARG A 133 -26.60 8.46 18.75
C ARG A 133 -27.16 9.09 20.02
N THR A 134 -26.33 9.78 20.82
CA THR A 134 -26.78 10.46 22.03
C THR A 134 -27.71 11.63 21.70
N ALA A 135 -27.42 12.40 20.66
CA ALA A 135 -28.31 13.46 20.18
C ALA A 135 -29.69 12.93 19.74
N ARG A 136 -29.73 11.80 18.99
CA ARG A 136 -30.99 11.13 18.63
C ARG A 136 -31.76 10.63 19.85
N GLN A 137 -31.08 10.11 20.87
CA GLN A 137 -31.72 9.69 22.12
C GLN A 137 -32.34 10.89 22.85
N ALA A 138 -31.61 12.01 22.95
CA ALA A 138 -32.12 13.23 23.55
C ALA A 138 -33.34 13.78 22.79
N ASP A 139 -33.27 13.88 21.46
CA ASP A 139 -34.38 14.35 20.63
C ASP A 139 -35.63 13.48 20.80
N ASN A 140 -35.47 12.16 20.85
CA ASN A 140 -36.56 11.23 21.12
C ASN A 140 -37.20 11.44 22.51
N LEU A 141 -36.39 11.69 23.54
CA LEU A 141 -36.89 11.98 24.89
C LEU A 141 -37.69 13.28 24.92
N TYR A 142 -37.18 14.35 24.29
CA TYR A 142 -37.87 15.64 24.21
C TYR A 142 -39.17 15.54 23.39
N ARG A 143 -39.15 14.88 22.22
CA ARG A 143 -40.36 14.62 21.43
C ARG A 143 -41.41 13.83 22.20
N LYS A 144 -41.02 12.79 22.96
CA LYS A 144 -41.95 12.00 23.78
C LYS A 144 -42.56 12.84 24.91
N LYS A 145 -41.75 13.66 25.59
CA LYS A 145 -42.21 14.55 26.67
C LYS A 145 -43.12 15.67 26.15
N ALA A 146 -42.83 16.24 24.98
CA ALA A 146 -43.68 17.25 24.33
C ALA A 146 -45.05 16.69 23.91
N ARG A 147 -45.11 15.41 23.48
CA ARG A 147 -46.38 14.71 23.20
C ARG A 147 -47.20 14.45 24.47
N GLN A 148 -46.55 14.18 25.61
CA GLN A 148 -47.22 13.95 26.89
C GLN A 148 -47.73 15.22 27.57
N MET A 149 -47.16 16.40 27.28
CA MET A 149 -47.56 17.68 27.91
C MET A 149 -48.84 18.33 27.34
N ARG A 150 -49.50 17.74 26.33
CA ARG A 150 -50.77 18.24 25.79
C ARG A 150 -51.94 17.37 26.23
N ALA A 151 -52.41 17.49 27.47
CA ALA A 151 -53.80 17.20 27.88
C ALA A 151 -54.03 17.54 29.37
N TYR A 152 -53.86 18.81 29.76
CA TYR A 152 -54.60 19.33 30.91
C TYR A 152 -55.72 20.21 30.35
N PHE A 153 -56.83 19.57 29.98
CA PHE A 153 -58.09 20.28 29.81
C PHE A 153 -58.53 20.71 31.21
N ILE A 154 -58.25 21.97 31.54
CA ILE A 154 -58.87 22.62 32.70
C ILE A 154 -60.32 22.89 32.30
N ASP A 155 -61.23 21.99 32.67
CA ASP A 155 -62.67 22.22 32.55
C ASP A 155 -63.05 23.33 33.54
N LYS A 156 -63.04 24.57 33.07
CA LYS A 156 -63.56 25.72 33.83
C LYS A 156 -65.08 25.76 33.68
N LYS A 157 -65.79 24.85 34.36
CA LYS A 157 -67.22 25.05 34.61
C LYS A 157 -67.42 25.75 35.94
N LYS A 158 -67.86 27.00 35.82
CA LYS A 158 -68.55 27.76 36.88
C LYS A 158 -69.98 27.25 37.01
#